data_AF-A0A0B7A154-F1
#
_entry.id   AF-A0A0B7A154-F1
#
_cell.length_a   1.000
_cell.length_b   1.000
_cell.length_c   1.000
_cell.angle_alpha   90.00
_cell.angle_beta   90.00
_cell.angle_gamma   90.00
#
_symmetry.space_group_name_H-M   'P 1'
#
loop_
_entity.id
_entity.type
_entity.pdbx_description
1 polymer ?
#
loop_
_entity_poly.entity_id
_entity_poly.type
_entity_poly.pdbx_seq_one_letter_code
_entity_poly.pdbx_strand_id
1 'polypeptide(L)'
;MRNIIPKDALCLVGLTPYDLYGDESDLFVAGMAAGNRRVAVFSLMRYNPALTFSKEHWFDIKENQIVSLVDKQRLILQRSCKLVVHEICHLLGLPHCVYFRCCMNGSGHLQEDFDQPMMLCPVDLHKLQALIGFHVSERYQRLLEFYKIHHFTEEAAWTERRLKFLQSKESGNGSTK
;
A
#
# COMPACT_ATOMS: atom_id res chain seq x y z
N MET A 1 15.21 10.46 -14.10
CA MET A 1 14.27 10.75 -12.99
C MET A 1 14.86 11.61 -11.87
N ARG A 2 16.10 11.43 -11.42
CA ARG A 2 16.64 12.18 -10.26
C ARG A 2 16.74 13.71 -10.45
N ASN A 3 16.93 14.18 -11.68
CA ASN A 3 17.08 15.61 -12.00
C ASN A 3 15.77 16.30 -12.43
N ILE A 4 14.63 15.60 -12.36
CA ILE A 4 13.32 16.09 -12.84
C ILE A 4 12.28 16.20 -11.72
N ILE A 5 12.68 16.04 -10.45
CA ILE A 5 11.75 16.15 -9.32
C ILE A 5 11.39 17.64 -9.15
N PRO A 6 10.10 18.01 -9.18
CA PRO A 6 9.68 19.36 -8.85
C PRO A 6 10.17 19.79 -7.45
N LYS A 7 10.48 21.07 -7.27
CA LYS A 7 11.02 21.58 -5.99
C LYS A 7 10.03 21.42 -4.83
N ASP A 8 8.74 21.45 -5.14
CA ASP A 8 7.60 21.31 -4.24
C ASP A 8 7.08 19.87 -4.11
N ALA A 9 7.67 18.90 -4.84
CA ALA A 9 7.28 17.50 -4.71
C ALA A 9 7.96 16.84 -3.50
N LEU A 10 7.16 16.11 -2.71
CA LEU A 10 7.66 15.23 -1.65
C LEU A 10 8.42 14.04 -2.23
N CYS A 11 7.92 13.46 -3.32
CA CYS A 11 8.60 12.42 -4.08
C CYS A 11 8.06 12.34 -5.51
N LEU A 12 8.81 11.65 -6.39
CA LEU A 12 8.40 11.30 -7.74
C LEU A 12 8.28 9.78 -7.86
N VAL A 13 7.08 9.30 -8.17
CA VAL A 13 6.80 7.87 -8.35
C VAL A 13 6.45 7.59 -9.80
N GLY A 14 7.24 6.74 -10.46
CA GLY A 14 6.90 6.16 -11.76
C GLY A 14 6.09 4.88 -11.57
N LEU A 15 5.01 4.73 -12.33
CA LEU A 15 4.22 3.49 -12.36
C LEU A 15 4.33 2.89 -13.76
N THR A 16 4.57 1.57 -13.84
CA THR A 16 4.67 0.87 -15.12
C THR A 16 3.81 -0.40 -15.12
N PRO A 17 3.08 -0.68 -16.22
CA PRO A 17 2.40 -1.96 -16.39
C PRO A 17 3.35 -3.09 -16.80
N TYR A 18 4.63 -2.78 -17.06
CA TYR A 18 5.65 -3.75 -17.43
C TYR A 18 6.39 -4.25 -16.20
N ASP A 19 6.88 -5.48 -16.26
CA ASP A 19 7.70 -6.06 -15.21
C ASP A 19 9.04 -5.30 -15.05
N LEU A 20 9.60 -5.32 -13.85
CA LEU A 20 10.89 -4.70 -13.53
C LEU A 20 11.87 -5.78 -13.09
N TYR A 21 13.13 -5.58 -13.45
CA TYR A 21 14.22 -6.48 -13.17
C TYR A 21 15.50 -5.67 -12.88
N GLY A 22 16.19 -6.01 -11.80
CA GLY A 22 17.38 -5.30 -11.31
C GLY A 22 18.69 -6.02 -11.60
N ASP A 23 18.79 -7.30 -11.22
CA ASP A 23 19.97 -8.16 -11.38
C ASP A 23 19.57 -9.65 -11.55
N GLU A 24 20.48 -10.51 -12.05
CA GLU A 24 20.27 -11.96 -12.26
C GLU A 24 19.94 -12.72 -10.97
N SER A 25 20.40 -12.21 -9.82
CA SER A 25 20.08 -12.78 -8.51
C SER A 25 18.75 -12.30 -7.93
N ASP A 26 18.13 -11.26 -8.49
CA ASP A 26 16.88 -10.73 -7.94
C ASP A 26 15.73 -11.68 -8.23
N LEU A 27 15.05 -12.13 -7.17
CA LEU A 27 13.84 -12.96 -7.30
C LEU A 27 12.68 -12.15 -7.89
N PHE A 28 12.48 -10.89 -7.49
CA PHE A 28 11.55 -9.98 -8.17
C PHE A 28 11.79 -8.56 -7.68
N VAL A 29 11.43 -7.57 -8.49
CA VAL A 29 11.51 -6.16 -8.12
C VAL A 29 10.11 -5.54 -8.24
N ALA A 30 9.34 -5.53 -7.15
CA ALA A 30 8.04 -4.83 -7.11
C ALA A 30 8.21 -3.32 -7.36
N GLY A 31 9.36 -2.79 -6.99
CA GLY A 31 9.88 -1.52 -7.46
C GLY A 31 11.26 -1.21 -6.93
N MET A 32 11.81 -0.10 -7.40
CA MET A 32 13.11 0.41 -6.96
C MET A 32 12.93 1.82 -6.43
N ALA A 33 13.34 2.04 -5.19
CA ALA A 33 13.54 3.38 -4.64
C ALA A 33 15.01 3.78 -4.75
N ALA A 34 15.28 4.98 -5.27
CA ALA A 34 16.60 5.57 -5.11
C ALA A 34 16.71 6.12 -3.68
N GLY A 35 17.31 5.33 -2.79
CA GLY A 35 17.48 5.67 -1.37
C GLY A 35 17.93 7.11 -1.16
N ASN A 36 17.26 7.83 -0.25
CA ASN A 36 17.45 9.25 0.06
C ASN A 36 17.30 10.24 -1.10
N ARG A 37 16.75 9.83 -2.25
CA ARG A 37 16.58 10.71 -3.43
C ARG A 37 15.13 10.98 -3.83
N ARG A 38 14.15 10.60 -3.01
CA ARG A 38 12.71 10.91 -3.21
C ARG A 38 12.17 10.47 -4.59
N VAL A 39 12.75 9.42 -5.17
CA VAL A 39 12.30 8.85 -6.46
C VAL A 39 12.13 7.35 -6.31
N ALA A 40 11.02 6.84 -6.84
CA ALA A 40 10.83 5.41 -7.01
C ALA A 40 10.12 5.06 -8.32
N VAL A 41 10.23 3.80 -8.71
CA VAL A 41 9.47 3.20 -9.81
C VAL A 41 8.87 1.88 -9.35
N PHE A 42 7.58 1.65 -9.61
CA PHE A 42 6.86 0.43 -9.24
C PHE A 42 6.25 -0.26 -10.45
N SER A 43 6.36 -1.59 -10.49
CA SER A 43 5.69 -2.43 -11.46
C SER A 43 4.34 -2.87 -10.91
N LEU A 44 3.30 -2.72 -11.73
CA LEU A 44 1.96 -3.23 -11.40
C LEU A 44 1.68 -4.59 -12.05
N MET A 45 2.58 -5.08 -12.91
CA MET A 45 2.38 -6.32 -13.69
C MET A 45 2.10 -7.52 -12.77
N ARG A 46 2.94 -7.70 -11.74
CA ARG A 46 2.89 -8.85 -10.83
C ARG A 46 1.70 -8.82 -9.86
N TYR A 47 0.94 -7.73 -9.83
CA TYR A 47 -0.27 -7.59 -9.01
C TYR A 47 -1.55 -8.04 -9.71
N ASN A 48 -1.47 -8.40 -11.00
CA ASN A 48 -2.57 -8.98 -11.75
C ASN A 48 -3.02 -10.32 -11.12
N PRO A 49 -4.28 -10.44 -10.65
CA PRO A 49 -4.78 -11.64 -9.99
C PRO A 49 -4.94 -12.85 -10.93
N ALA A 50 -4.88 -12.64 -12.25
CA ALA A 50 -4.91 -13.73 -13.21
C ALA A 50 -3.56 -14.49 -13.29
N LEU A 51 -2.48 -13.89 -12.75
CA LEU A 51 -1.14 -14.45 -12.80
C LEU A 51 -0.85 -15.32 -11.57
N THR A 52 -0.19 -16.45 -11.83
CA THR A 52 0.47 -17.27 -10.81
C THR A 52 1.97 -17.30 -11.08
N PHE A 53 2.73 -17.43 -9.99
CA PHE A 53 4.19 -17.37 -9.99
C PHE A 53 4.74 -18.65 -9.39
N SER A 54 5.78 -19.21 -10.00
CA SER A 54 6.56 -20.26 -9.34
C SER A 54 7.32 -19.68 -8.14
N LYS A 55 7.38 -20.45 -7.05
CA LYS A 55 8.17 -20.09 -5.86
C LYS A 55 9.67 -20.27 -6.11
N GLU A 56 10.05 -21.24 -6.94
CA GLU A 56 11.45 -21.53 -7.27
C GLU A 56 11.94 -20.79 -8.52
N HIS A 57 11.03 -20.47 -9.45
CA HIS A 57 11.36 -19.85 -10.75
C HIS A 57 10.56 -18.57 -10.96
N TRP A 58 11.08 -17.46 -10.48
CA TRP A 58 10.37 -16.18 -10.46
C TRP A 58 9.93 -15.62 -11.82
N PHE A 59 10.59 -16.05 -12.90
CA PHE A 59 10.29 -15.72 -14.29
C PHE A 59 9.21 -16.63 -14.90
N ASP A 60 8.85 -17.75 -14.25
CA ASP A 60 7.76 -18.63 -14.70
C ASP A 60 6.41 -18.04 -14.24
N ILE A 61 5.84 -17.20 -15.12
CA ILE A 61 4.56 -16.53 -14.94
C ILE A 61 3.51 -17.25 -15.79
N LYS A 62 2.43 -17.72 -15.15
CA LYS A 62 1.32 -18.38 -15.84
C LYS A 62 0.02 -17.61 -15.62
N GLU A 63 -0.68 -17.27 -16.71
CA GLU A 63 -2.04 -16.76 -16.64
C GLU A 63 -3.01 -17.96 -16.68
N ASN A 64 -3.45 -18.41 -15.51
CA ASN A 64 -4.27 -19.62 -15.39
C ASN A 64 -5.48 -19.45 -14.47
N GLN A 65 -5.66 -18.26 -13.86
CA GLN A 65 -6.82 -18.00 -13.01
C GLN A 65 -7.94 -17.31 -13.78
N ILE A 66 -9.13 -17.92 -13.73
CA ILE A 66 -10.35 -17.34 -14.26
C ILE A 66 -10.90 -16.36 -13.23
N VAL A 67 -10.70 -15.07 -13.49
CA VAL A 67 -11.21 -13.97 -12.66
C VAL A 67 -12.12 -13.10 -13.53
N SER A 68 -13.28 -12.68 -13.00
CA SER A 68 -14.17 -11.76 -13.72
C SER A 68 -13.42 -10.46 -14.06
N LEU A 69 -13.74 -9.81 -15.18
CA LEU A 69 -13.06 -8.55 -15.55
C LEU A 69 -13.22 -7.46 -14.48
N VAL A 70 -14.39 -7.41 -13.84
CA VAL A 70 -14.69 -6.47 -12.76
C VAL A 70 -13.81 -6.75 -11.53
N ASP A 71 -13.72 -8.02 -11.10
CA ASP A 71 -12.85 -8.39 -9.99
C ASP A 71 -11.37 -8.21 -10.31
N LYS A 72 -10.97 -8.49 -11.56
CA LYS A 72 -9.59 -8.29 -12.03
C LYS A 72 -9.19 -6.83 -11.90
N GLN A 73 -10.03 -5.91 -12.39
CA GLN A 73 -9.78 -4.46 -12.27
C GLN A 73 -9.74 -4.00 -10.83
N ARG A 74 -10.71 -4.43 -10.01
CA ARG A 74 -10.81 -4.09 -8.59
C ARG A 74 -9.57 -4.55 -7.82
N LEU A 75 -9.17 -5.81 -7.98
CA LEU A 75 -8.02 -6.40 -7.27
C LEU A 75 -6.70 -5.79 -7.72
N ILE A 76 -6.52 -5.51 -9.01
CA ILE A 76 -5.33 -4.79 -9.51
C ILE A 76 -5.23 -3.43 -8.84
N LEU A 77 -6.33 -2.66 -8.81
CA LEU A 77 -6.34 -1.34 -8.18
C LEU A 77 -6.03 -1.45 -6.68
N GLN A 78 -6.71 -2.34 -5.96
CA GLN A 78 -6.54 -2.55 -4.52
C GLN A 78 -5.09 -2.87 -4.17
N ARG A 79 -4.52 -3.87 -4.84
CA ARG A 79 -3.14 -4.30 -4.64
C ARG A 79 -2.12 -3.24 -5.03
N SER A 80 -2.35 -2.54 -6.14
CA SER A 80 -1.50 -1.42 -6.58
C SER A 80 -1.51 -0.28 -5.58
N CYS A 81 -2.68 0.10 -5.06
CA CYS A 81 -2.78 1.12 -4.01
C CYS A 81 -2.04 0.70 -2.75
N LYS A 82 -2.13 -0.57 -2.33
CA LYS A 82 -1.38 -1.09 -1.17
C LYS A 82 0.12 -0.93 -1.38
N LEU A 83 0.66 -1.45 -2.49
CA LEU A 83 2.08 -1.32 -2.84
C LEU A 83 2.51 0.14 -2.83
N VAL A 84 1.82 1.00 -3.58
CA VAL A 84 2.20 2.40 -3.72
C VAL A 84 2.17 3.12 -2.37
N VAL A 85 1.22 2.81 -1.49
CA VAL A 85 1.19 3.35 -0.12
C VAL A 85 2.39 2.85 0.71
N HIS A 86 2.71 1.55 0.66
CA HIS A 86 3.87 0.97 1.35
C HIS A 86 5.16 1.71 0.95
N GLU A 87 5.32 1.93 -0.34
CA GLU A 87 6.54 2.49 -0.88
C GLU A 87 6.64 4.01 -0.71
N ILE A 88 5.52 4.73 -0.79
CA ILE A 88 5.48 6.14 -0.40
C ILE A 88 5.87 6.30 1.07
N CYS A 89 5.45 5.39 1.95
CA CYS A 89 5.86 5.42 3.35
C CYS A 89 7.38 5.22 3.50
N HIS A 90 8.01 4.32 2.74
CA HIS A 90 9.48 4.22 2.70
C HIS A 90 10.13 5.51 2.22
N LEU A 91 9.57 6.17 1.20
CA LEU A 91 10.06 7.47 0.71
C LEU A 91 9.94 8.59 1.74
N LEU A 92 8.98 8.48 2.67
CA LEU A 92 8.80 9.37 3.82
C LEU A 92 9.66 8.96 5.03
N GLY A 93 10.43 7.88 4.94
CA GLY A 93 11.35 7.42 5.97
C GLY A 93 10.77 6.42 6.99
N LEU A 94 9.61 5.82 6.72
CA LEU A 94 9.06 4.75 7.56
C LEU A 94 9.73 3.42 7.21
N PRO A 95 10.46 2.77 8.13
CA PRO A 95 10.98 1.42 7.88
C PRO A 95 9.85 0.38 7.96
N HIS A 96 10.18 -0.86 7.60
CA HIS A 96 9.28 -1.99 7.81
C HIS A 96 8.81 -2.07 9.28
N CYS A 97 7.53 -2.41 9.44
CA CYS A 97 6.88 -2.58 10.72
C CYS A 97 7.05 -4.01 11.24
N VAL A 98 7.46 -4.11 12.51
CA VAL A 98 7.60 -5.39 13.23
C VAL A 98 6.63 -5.49 14.42
N TYR A 99 5.81 -4.45 14.66
CA TYR A 99 5.00 -4.35 15.87
C TYR A 99 3.64 -5.04 15.74
N PHE A 100 2.99 -4.90 14.58
CA PHE A 100 1.63 -5.37 14.33
C PHE A 100 1.45 -5.75 12.86
N ARG A 101 0.31 -6.38 12.55
CA ARG A 101 -0.15 -6.57 11.17
C ARG A 101 -0.46 -5.19 10.55
N CYS A 102 0.32 -4.81 9.55
CA CYS A 102 0.44 -3.45 9.02
C CYS A 102 0.74 -3.48 7.53
N CYS A 103 0.28 -2.45 6.80
CA CYS A 103 0.69 -2.19 5.42
C CYS A 103 2.21 -2.08 5.26
N MET A 104 2.93 -1.66 6.31
CA MET A 104 4.40 -1.55 6.32
C MET A 104 5.11 -2.85 6.74
N ASN A 105 4.45 -3.99 6.90
CA ASN A 105 5.19 -5.23 7.17
C ASN A 105 6.10 -5.59 5.98
N GLY A 106 7.31 -6.07 6.26
CA GLY A 106 8.21 -6.57 5.21
C GLY A 106 7.72 -7.91 4.67
N SER A 107 7.96 -8.16 3.39
CA SER A 107 7.56 -9.40 2.70
C SER A 107 8.75 -10.01 1.97
N GLY A 108 8.99 -11.30 2.16
CA GLY A 108 10.01 -12.07 1.43
C GLY A 108 9.50 -12.56 0.07
N HIS A 109 8.18 -12.63 -0.14
CA HIS A 109 7.57 -13.00 -1.42
C HIS A 109 6.16 -12.41 -1.60
N LEU A 110 5.63 -12.43 -2.84
CA LEU A 110 4.33 -11.83 -3.18
C LEU A 110 3.15 -12.35 -2.35
N GLN A 111 3.12 -13.64 -2.02
CA GLN A 111 2.01 -14.18 -1.23
C GLN A 111 1.95 -13.58 0.19
N GLU A 112 3.09 -13.32 0.83
CA GLU A 112 3.14 -12.63 2.13
C GLU A 112 2.65 -11.18 1.98
N ASP A 113 3.02 -10.52 0.88
CA ASP A 113 2.51 -9.18 0.57
C ASP A 113 0.98 -9.21 0.37
N PHE A 114 0.43 -10.19 -0.35
CA PHE A 114 -1.03 -10.29 -0.55
C PHE A 114 -1.80 -10.54 0.74
N ASP A 115 -1.21 -11.23 1.72
CA ASP A 115 -1.86 -11.54 3.00
C ASP A 115 -1.79 -10.38 4.01
N GLN A 116 -0.94 -9.39 3.77
CA GLN A 116 -0.81 -8.22 4.63
C GLN A 116 -1.91 -7.17 4.36
N PRO A 117 -2.37 -6.44 5.41
CA PRO A 117 -3.48 -5.52 5.28
C PRO A 117 -3.08 -4.26 4.51
N MET A 118 -4.05 -3.57 3.91
CA MET A 118 -3.84 -2.24 3.31
C MET A 118 -3.68 -1.13 4.38
N MET A 119 -3.94 -1.43 5.65
CA MET A 119 -4.06 -0.45 6.73
C MET A 119 -2.75 -0.30 7.49
N LEU A 120 -2.41 0.94 7.84
CA LEU A 120 -1.34 1.22 8.79
C LEU A 120 -1.80 0.84 10.21
N CYS A 121 -0.91 0.17 10.95
CA CYS A 121 -1.10 -0.06 12.38
C CYS A 121 -1.02 1.27 13.16
N PRO A 122 -1.45 1.31 14.44
CA PRO A 122 -1.41 2.55 15.23
C PRO A 122 -0.03 3.19 15.31
N VAL A 123 1.04 2.38 15.34
CA VAL A 123 2.43 2.87 15.39
C VAL A 123 2.80 3.62 14.11
N ASP A 124 2.62 3.00 12.95
CA ASP A 124 3.03 3.62 11.68
C ASP A 124 2.05 4.70 11.22
N LEU A 125 0.77 4.59 11.60
CA LEU A 125 -0.18 5.68 11.42
C LEU A 125 0.28 6.92 12.20
N HIS A 126 0.75 6.74 13.44
CA HIS A 126 1.26 7.84 14.24
C HIS A 126 2.58 8.41 13.69
N LYS A 127 3.50 7.55 13.21
CA LYS A 127 4.71 8.00 12.51
C LYS A 127 4.36 8.86 11.30
N LEU A 128 3.44 8.38 10.45
CA LEU A 128 2.99 9.11 9.28
C LEU A 128 2.33 10.44 9.68
N GLN A 129 1.47 10.42 10.70
CA GLN A 129 0.82 11.62 11.23
C GLN A 129 1.83 12.66 11.71
N ALA A 130 2.87 12.24 12.43
CA ALA A 130 3.93 13.13 12.90
C ALA A 130 4.75 13.75 11.76
N LEU A 131 4.89 13.05 10.63
CA LEU A 131 5.68 13.52 9.48
C LEU A 131 4.94 14.51 8.59
N ILE A 132 3.64 14.31 8.34
CA ILE A 132 2.89 15.10 7.36
C ILE A 132 1.72 15.91 7.94
N GLY A 133 1.31 15.66 9.19
CA GLY A 133 0.27 16.42 9.87
C GLY A 133 -1.14 16.24 9.27
N PHE A 134 -1.93 15.34 9.83
CA PHE A 134 -3.35 15.19 9.46
C PHE A 134 -4.22 14.75 10.66
N HIS A 135 -5.53 14.97 10.53
CA HIS A 135 -6.51 14.41 11.45
C HIS A 135 -6.84 12.96 11.07
N VAL A 136 -6.68 12.05 12.02
CA VAL A 136 -6.90 10.61 11.80
C VAL A 136 -8.33 10.31 11.38
N SER A 137 -9.32 10.97 12.00
CA SER A 137 -10.74 10.81 11.67
C SER A 137 -11.04 11.24 10.24
N GLU A 138 -10.56 12.40 9.79
CA GLU A 138 -10.72 12.89 8.42
C GLU A 138 -10.04 11.96 7.39
N ARG A 139 -8.83 11.48 7.68
CA ARG A 139 -8.13 10.50 6.84
C ARG A 139 -8.98 9.26 6.62
N TYR A 140 -9.57 8.70 7.69
CA TYR A 140 -10.39 7.51 7.58
C TYR A 140 -11.73 7.77 6.87
N GLN A 141 -12.33 8.94 7.00
CA GLN A 141 -13.53 9.31 6.24
C GLN A 141 -13.25 9.31 4.74
N ARG A 142 -12.16 9.95 4.31
CA ARG A 142 -11.75 10.00 2.89
C ARG A 142 -11.40 8.62 2.34
N LEU A 143 -10.71 7.79 3.13
CA LEU A 143 -10.44 6.41 2.75
C LEU A 143 -11.71 5.57 2.62
N LEU A 144 -12.66 5.74 3.54
CA LEU A 144 -13.94 5.03 3.48
C LEU A 144 -14.71 5.36 2.19
N GLU A 145 -14.76 6.64 1.81
CA GLU A 145 -15.38 7.07 0.57
C GLU A 145 -14.71 6.41 -0.65
N PHE A 146 -13.38 6.47 -0.71
CA PHE A 146 -12.60 5.82 -1.77
C PHE A 146 -12.87 4.30 -1.84
N TYR A 147 -12.85 3.62 -0.70
CA TYR A 147 -13.11 2.17 -0.63
C TYR A 147 -14.53 1.82 -1.07
N LYS A 148 -15.53 2.66 -0.78
CA LYS A 148 -16.91 2.45 -1.25
C LYS A 148 -17.03 2.63 -2.76
N ILE A 149 -16.43 3.68 -3.32
CA ILE A 149 -16.43 3.95 -4.76
C ILE A 149 -15.79 2.79 -5.55
N HIS A 150 -14.71 2.23 -5.02
CA HIS A 150 -13.96 1.16 -5.71
C HIS A 150 -14.30 -0.26 -5.23
N HIS A 151 -15.35 -0.42 -4.42
CA HIS A 151 -15.83 -1.70 -3.92
C HIS A 151 -14.80 -2.52 -3.12
N PHE A 152 -13.94 -1.86 -2.34
CA PHE A 152 -13.00 -2.50 -1.41
C PHE A 152 -13.74 -2.82 -0.11
N THR A 153 -14.58 -3.86 -0.16
CA THR A 153 -15.59 -4.15 0.86
C THR A 153 -15.00 -4.43 2.24
N GLU A 154 -13.91 -5.20 2.31
CA GLU A 154 -13.23 -5.52 3.56
C GLU A 154 -12.59 -4.28 4.19
N GLU A 155 -11.93 -3.46 3.36
CA GLU A 155 -11.31 -2.21 3.78
C GLU A 155 -12.32 -1.17 4.24
N ALA A 156 -13.45 -1.05 3.52
CA ALA A 156 -14.56 -0.20 3.91
C ALA A 156 -15.13 -0.64 5.27
N ALA A 157 -15.42 -1.93 5.43
CA ALA A 157 -15.98 -2.46 6.68
C ALA A 157 -15.03 -2.27 7.87
N TRP A 158 -13.72 -2.48 7.67
CA TRP A 158 -12.71 -2.20 8.71
C TRP A 158 -12.69 -0.71 9.08
N THR A 159 -12.72 0.17 8.09
CA THR A 159 -12.63 1.61 8.28
C THR A 159 -13.87 2.16 8.99
N GLU A 160 -15.06 1.65 8.67
CA GLU A 160 -16.31 2.01 9.37
C GLU A 160 -16.26 1.65 10.85
N ARG A 161 -15.80 0.44 11.19
CA ARG A 161 -15.62 0.03 12.59
C ARG A 161 -14.63 0.95 13.30
N ARG A 162 -13.56 1.34 12.62
CA ARG A 162 -12.54 2.23 13.20
C ARG A 162 -13.06 3.64 13.45
N LEU A 163 -13.81 4.22 12.50
CA LEU A 163 -14.45 5.52 12.66
C LEU A 163 -15.45 5.54 13.81
N LYS A 164 -16.31 4.52 13.93
CA LYS A 164 -17.24 4.38 15.06
C LYS A 164 -16.52 4.36 16.41
N PHE A 165 -15.39 3.67 16.49
CA PHE A 165 -14.56 3.64 17.70
C PHE A 165 -13.95 5.00 18.04
N LEU A 166 -13.50 5.78 17.05
CA LEU A 166 -12.94 7.11 17.28
C LEU A 166 -14.02 8.09 17.76
N GLN A 167 -15.19 8.07 17.11
CA GLN A 167 -16.33 8.90 17.47
C GLN A 167 -16.85 8.62 18.90
N SER A 168 -16.89 7.35 19.33
CA SER A 168 -17.32 7.01 20.69
C SER A 168 -16.35 7.50 21.77
N LYS A 169 -15.06 7.64 21.44
CA LYS A 169 -14.04 8.20 22.34
C LYS A 169 -14.10 9.73 22.40
N GLU A 170 -14.36 10.39 21.27
CA GLU A 170 -14.54 11.85 21.21
C GLU A 170 -15.78 12.29 22.02
N SER A 171 -16.89 11.55 21.91
CA SER A 171 -18.10 11.83 22.72
C SER A 171 -17.96 11.49 24.20
N GLY A 172 -17.06 10.56 24.57
CA GLY A 172 -16.82 10.14 25.95
C GLY A 172 -15.87 11.06 26.74
N ASN A 173 -14.97 11.77 26.05
CA ASN A 173 -14.04 12.73 26.66
C ASN A 173 -14.66 14.10 26.98
N GLY A 174 -15.94 14.32 26.64
CA GLY A 174 -16.68 15.54 27.02
C GLY A 174 -17.20 15.55 28.48
N SER A 175 -16.92 14.51 29.27
CA SER A 175 -17.48 14.34 30.63
C SER A 175 -16.42 14.12 31.71
N THR A 176 -15.22 14.69 31.59
CA THR A 176 -14.26 14.70 32.71
C THR A 176 -13.45 15.99 32.77
N LYS A 177 -13.99 16.91 33.60
CA LYS A 177 -13.38 18.06 34.29
C LYS A 177 -12.59 19.09 33.49
#